data_AF-A0A4P5W4J2-F1
#
_entry.id   AF-A0A4P5W4J2-F1
#
_cell.length_a   1.000
_cell.length_b   1.000
_cell.length_c   1.000
_cell.angle_alpha   90.00
_cell.angle_beta   90.00
_cell.angle_gamma   90.00
#
_symmetry.space_group_name_H-M   'P 1'
#
loop_
_entity.id
_entity.type
_entity.pdbx_description
1 polymer ?
#
loop_
_entity_poly.entity_id
_entity_poly.type
_entity_poly.pdbx_seq_one_letter_code
_entity_poly.pdbx_strand_id
1 'polypeptide(L)'
;MQKPLTLTPIAPPPPAQRVGRNAAFVAEGARRDRYTLPEELLSASPSGYRTRPSFTREEAHLVSELFALESPSSFIPGAPPTEGELFDEAALGVLSARQSTNYRGHRQVTVGPEDSARIATLLRKLEGLDRLVLNDAAYTHVGLSRPYRTPFTFLLTFIGHKTFRSLLTVPQRAWNKKLHHVDDIPTIGFLQHLHVGIWADAMERAALIASNGARRANVVLQPFSGPAWQTKNAAALAEIETIVGLTEAERRDGWRIALVGQVGAVAAPSPLPGPLCRKLGAALMSLRSERIQPGVNAEDKAPAPYQARQDMDVSAELTEMAGRAAYNAFCHWTGVDREVAKHLLLMERIDVLTDGGKERLRTVRRELEEITDKIVRDLPLWADLPMMRALSKNAARGKKAFALAGQRIYVGGLSRTEVEAAGVDFHHAVRAFGAAAARSALVCELSGCIDIPEGCDLLAGICLMAGPVNQNDVGKQFHGYADLLAGAFPGRDPTSLLVWTLKAKTVADPIGNEEQLMNASRKGALVDLRAGPHEVVSHLRSGKLEPMRARDERVNTERAFADADNFVTDAEGREIPGNRGSAWPAAWRAEKPWA
;
A
#
# COMPACT_ATOMS: atom_id res chain seq x y z
N MET A 1 -3.71 24.52 5.64
CA MET A 1 -4.37 24.54 4.32
C MET A 1 -3.54 23.72 3.31
N GLN A 2 -4.19 22.84 2.53
CA GLN A 2 -3.50 22.05 1.50
C GLN A 2 -3.05 22.98 0.35
N LYS A 3 -1.84 22.78 -0.18
CA LYS A 3 -1.35 23.57 -1.33
C LYS A 3 -1.76 22.90 -2.64
N PRO A 4 -2.07 23.66 -3.69
CA PRO A 4 -2.39 23.08 -5.00
C PRO A 4 -1.20 22.24 -5.52
N LEU A 5 -1.54 21.15 -6.20
CA LEU A 5 -0.60 20.21 -6.79
C LEU A 5 -0.86 20.16 -8.29
N THR A 6 0.21 19.94 -9.05
CA THR A 6 0.17 19.69 -10.48
C THR A 6 1.02 18.47 -10.76
N LEU A 7 0.56 17.59 -11.64
CA LEU A 7 1.37 16.50 -12.14
C LEU A 7 2.39 17.03 -13.15
N THR A 8 3.68 16.73 -12.93
CA THR A 8 4.77 17.20 -13.78
C THR A 8 5.17 16.08 -14.75
N PRO A 9 5.05 16.26 -16.08
CA PRO A 9 5.43 15.23 -17.04
C PRO A 9 6.94 14.94 -16.98
N ILE A 10 7.29 13.67 -17.20
CA ILE A 10 8.68 13.22 -17.21
C ILE A 10 9.17 13.20 -18.64
N ALA A 11 10.32 13.81 -18.92
CA ALA A 11 10.88 13.79 -20.26
C ALA A 11 11.28 12.35 -20.64
N PRO A 12 10.78 11.82 -21.77
CA PRO A 12 11.20 10.51 -22.24
C PRO A 12 12.66 10.54 -22.72
N PRO A 13 13.35 9.38 -22.74
CA PRO A 13 14.69 9.32 -23.29
C PRO A 13 14.66 9.50 -24.83
N PRO A 14 15.84 9.68 -25.47
CA PRO A 14 15.95 9.69 -26.91
C PRO A 14 15.30 8.45 -27.55
N PRO A 15 14.71 8.55 -28.76
CA PRO A 15 14.02 7.42 -29.41
C PRO A 15 14.82 6.10 -29.44
N ALA A 16 16.14 6.17 -29.64
CA ALA A 16 17.01 5.00 -29.67
C ALA A 16 17.14 4.24 -28.33
N GLN A 17 16.76 4.87 -27.21
CA GLN A 17 16.77 4.27 -25.87
C GLN A 17 15.36 3.92 -25.37
N ARG A 18 14.31 4.22 -26.16
CA ARG A 18 12.94 3.87 -25.83
C ARG A 18 12.75 2.38 -26.04
N VAL A 19 12.30 1.71 -24.99
CA VAL A 19 12.05 0.28 -25.00
C VAL A 19 10.80 0.01 -24.19
N GLY A 20 9.97 -0.86 -24.72
CA GLY A 20 8.80 -1.39 -24.05
C GLY A 20 9.08 -2.82 -23.62
N ARG A 21 8.19 -3.36 -22.79
CA ARG A 21 8.23 -4.77 -22.46
C ARG A 21 7.47 -5.54 -23.53
N ASN A 22 8.21 -6.19 -24.41
CA ASN A 22 7.67 -7.27 -25.23
C ASN A 22 7.52 -8.50 -24.33
N ALA A 23 6.37 -8.59 -23.66
CA ALA A 23 6.08 -9.75 -22.84
C ALA A 23 5.81 -10.94 -23.77
N ALA A 24 6.33 -12.12 -23.42
CA ALA A 24 6.17 -13.31 -24.23
C ALA A 24 5.86 -14.52 -23.36
N PHE A 25 5.06 -15.45 -23.89
CA PHE A 25 4.93 -16.77 -23.29
C PHE A 25 6.27 -17.52 -23.38
N VAL A 26 6.44 -18.50 -22.51
CA VAL A 26 7.62 -19.36 -22.55
C VAL A 26 7.66 -20.14 -23.86
N ALA A 27 8.81 -20.12 -24.54
CA ALA A 27 9.02 -20.96 -25.71
C ALA A 27 9.05 -22.45 -25.32
N GLU A 28 8.73 -23.33 -26.26
CA GLU A 28 8.78 -24.78 -26.03
C GLU A 28 10.18 -25.21 -25.56
N GLY A 29 10.24 -25.99 -24.47
CA GLY A 29 11.49 -26.45 -23.86
C GLY A 29 12.24 -25.40 -23.02
N ALA A 30 11.83 -24.13 -23.02
CA ALA A 30 12.44 -23.10 -22.18
C ALA A 30 11.89 -23.12 -20.75
N ARG A 31 12.71 -22.70 -19.78
CA ARG A 31 12.29 -22.61 -18.38
C ARG A 31 11.63 -21.27 -18.11
N ARG A 32 10.44 -21.29 -17.51
CA ARG A 32 9.74 -20.10 -17.03
C ARG A 32 10.55 -19.32 -16.00
N ASP A 33 10.48 -17.99 -16.10
CA ASP A 33 11.06 -17.08 -15.13
C ASP A 33 10.17 -15.83 -14.91
N ARG A 34 10.72 -14.76 -14.34
CA ARG A 34 9.95 -13.55 -14.03
C ARG A 34 9.62 -12.70 -15.27
N TYR A 35 10.29 -12.94 -16.39
CA TYR A 35 10.16 -12.16 -17.63
C TYR A 35 9.17 -12.79 -18.60
N THR A 36 8.81 -14.05 -18.40
CA THR A 36 7.76 -14.74 -19.17
C THR A 36 6.36 -14.37 -18.67
N LEU A 37 5.41 -14.30 -19.60
CA LEU A 37 3.98 -14.22 -19.27
C LEU A 37 3.51 -15.49 -18.55
N PRO A 38 2.57 -15.39 -17.61
CA PRO A 38 1.94 -16.54 -17.00
C PRO A 38 1.04 -17.24 -18.02
N GLU A 39 0.94 -18.57 -17.93
CA GLU A 39 0.12 -19.39 -18.84
C GLU A 39 -1.38 -19.15 -18.66
N GLU A 40 -1.82 -18.76 -17.48
CA GLU A 40 -3.20 -18.44 -17.14
C GLU A 40 -3.29 -17.57 -15.88
N LEU A 41 -4.46 -16.97 -15.63
CA LEU A 41 -4.80 -16.33 -14.36
C LEU A 41 -6.10 -16.88 -13.78
N LEU A 42 -5.98 -17.69 -12.74
CA LEU A 42 -7.10 -18.16 -11.90
C LEU A 42 -7.11 -17.37 -10.60
N SER A 43 -7.82 -16.25 -10.58
CA SER A 43 -7.88 -15.39 -9.39
C SER A 43 -9.20 -14.64 -9.28
N ALA A 44 -9.69 -14.53 -8.03
CA ALA A 44 -10.85 -13.72 -7.69
C ALA A 44 -10.52 -12.24 -7.45
N SER A 45 -9.24 -11.87 -7.47
CA SER A 45 -8.81 -10.49 -7.29
C SER A 45 -9.43 -9.58 -8.36
N PRO A 46 -9.83 -8.34 -8.01
CA PRO A 46 -10.26 -7.36 -9.01
C PRO A 46 -9.10 -6.88 -9.91
N SER A 47 -7.87 -7.24 -9.55
CA SER A 47 -6.67 -6.97 -10.33
C SER A 47 -6.46 -8.02 -11.43
N GLY A 48 -5.88 -7.60 -12.54
CA GLY A 48 -5.31 -8.47 -13.56
C GLY A 48 -3.92 -7.97 -13.92
N TYR A 49 -3.24 -8.66 -14.83
CA TYR A 49 -2.00 -8.16 -15.42
C TYR A 49 -2.34 -7.07 -16.43
N ARG A 50 -1.94 -5.83 -16.11
CA ARG A 50 -2.31 -4.64 -16.87
C ARG A 50 -1.11 -3.89 -17.45
N THR A 51 -1.37 -3.21 -18.57
CA THR A 51 -0.55 -2.13 -19.10
C THR A 51 -0.98 -0.81 -18.46
N ARG A 52 -0.12 0.21 -18.52
CA ARG A 52 -0.43 1.51 -17.93
C ARG A 52 -1.13 2.39 -18.96
N PRO A 53 -2.35 2.89 -18.69
CA PRO A 53 -2.97 3.89 -19.56
C PRO A 53 -2.12 5.17 -19.58
N SER A 54 -1.92 5.73 -20.77
CA SER A 54 -1.27 7.03 -20.96
C SER A 54 -2.28 8.15 -20.82
N PHE A 55 -1.97 9.19 -20.05
CA PHE A 55 -2.78 10.40 -19.90
C PHE A 55 -2.25 11.52 -20.78
N THR A 56 -3.14 12.32 -21.37
CA THR A 56 -2.74 13.61 -21.92
C THR A 56 -2.46 14.60 -20.79
N ARG A 57 -1.80 15.71 -21.11
CA ARG A 57 -1.53 16.79 -20.15
C ARG A 57 -2.82 17.41 -19.58
N GLU A 58 -3.84 17.54 -20.42
CA GLU A 58 -5.16 18.07 -20.04
C GLU A 58 -5.85 17.13 -19.05
N GLU A 59 -5.83 15.81 -19.34
CA GLU A 59 -6.35 14.81 -18.42
C GLU A 59 -5.59 14.83 -17.08
N ALA A 60 -4.26 14.91 -17.12
CA ALA A 60 -3.41 14.97 -15.94
C ALA A 60 -3.67 16.23 -15.09
N HIS A 61 -3.97 17.36 -15.72
CA HIS A 61 -4.37 18.58 -15.03
C HIS A 61 -5.68 18.37 -14.25
N LEU A 62 -6.70 17.75 -14.87
CA LEU A 62 -7.97 17.45 -14.19
C LEU A 62 -7.76 16.46 -13.03
N VAL A 63 -6.96 15.41 -13.23
CA VAL A 63 -6.64 14.40 -12.21
C VAL A 63 -5.92 14.99 -10.99
N SER A 64 -5.30 16.17 -11.12
CA SER A 64 -4.56 16.80 -10.03
C SER A 64 -5.44 17.17 -8.81
N GLU A 65 -6.76 17.29 -8.98
CA GLU A 65 -7.73 17.49 -7.89
C GLU A 65 -7.57 16.44 -6.78
N LEU A 66 -7.26 15.19 -7.14
CA LEU A 66 -7.24 14.05 -6.23
C LEU A 66 -6.16 14.10 -5.15
N PHE A 67 -5.16 14.96 -5.34
CA PHE A 67 -4.06 15.10 -4.38
C PHE A 67 -4.31 16.20 -3.35
N ALA A 68 -5.37 16.98 -3.54
CA ALA A 68 -5.77 18.06 -2.67
C ALA A 68 -7.23 17.91 -2.18
N LEU A 69 -7.73 16.67 -2.11
CA LEU A 69 -9.09 16.42 -1.62
C LEU A 69 -9.24 16.91 -0.17
N GLU A 70 -10.20 17.81 0.02
CA GLU A 70 -10.67 18.22 1.34
C GLU A 70 -11.74 17.25 1.83
N SER A 71 -11.87 17.14 3.15
CA SER A 71 -12.98 16.41 3.73
C SER A 71 -14.30 17.10 3.41
N PRO A 72 -15.36 16.34 3.09
CA PRO A 72 -16.67 16.93 2.92
C PRO A 72 -17.12 17.57 4.25
N SER A 73 -17.76 18.73 4.16
CA SER A 73 -18.37 19.41 5.31
C SER A 73 -19.76 18.86 5.66
N SER A 74 -20.43 18.24 4.68
CA SER A 74 -21.76 17.64 4.81
C SER A 74 -22.00 16.66 3.67
N PHE A 75 -22.93 15.74 3.88
CA PHE A 75 -23.55 14.96 2.82
C PHE A 75 -24.95 15.49 2.53
N ILE A 76 -25.42 15.24 1.32
CA ILE A 76 -26.78 15.54 0.88
C ILE A 76 -27.48 14.25 0.44
N PRO A 77 -28.83 14.22 0.41
CA PRO A 77 -29.56 13.12 -0.22
C PRO A 77 -29.10 12.91 -1.66
N GLY A 78 -28.86 11.66 -2.03
CA GLY A 78 -28.41 11.28 -3.36
C GLY A 78 -28.87 9.88 -3.73
N ALA A 79 -28.60 9.48 -4.98
CA ALA A 79 -28.92 8.13 -5.43
C ALA A 79 -28.17 7.08 -4.57
N PRO A 80 -28.79 5.94 -4.24
CA PRO A 80 -28.10 4.84 -3.56
C PRO A 80 -27.01 4.26 -4.48
N PRO A 81 -25.90 3.75 -3.92
CA PRO A 81 -24.86 3.12 -4.72
C PRO A 81 -25.36 1.84 -5.37
N THR A 82 -24.82 1.52 -6.54
CA THR A 82 -24.97 0.18 -7.13
C THR A 82 -23.92 -0.77 -6.56
N GLU A 83 -24.16 -2.08 -6.65
CA GLU A 83 -23.16 -3.11 -6.33
C GLU A 83 -21.86 -2.90 -7.12
N GLY A 84 -21.97 -2.54 -8.40
CA GLY A 84 -20.82 -2.26 -9.25
C GLY A 84 -19.98 -1.06 -8.78
N GLU A 85 -20.63 0.01 -8.32
CA GLU A 85 -19.92 1.15 -7.74
C GLU A 85 -19.18 0.75 -6.45
N LEU A 86 -19.83 0.00 -5.56
CA LEU A 86 -19.17 -0.51 -4.35
C LEU A 86 -17.99 -1.43 -4.68
N PHE A 87 -18.06 -2.19 -5.77
CA PHE A 87 -16.98 -3.08 -6.20
C PHE A 87 -15.77 -2.28 -6.65
N ASP A 88 -15.98 -1.31 -7.52
CA ASP A 88 -14.92 -0.45 -8.01
C ASP A 88 -14.31 0.39 -6.87
N GLU A 89 -15.13 0.84 -5.91
CA GLU A 89 -14.67 1.51 -4.69
C GLU A 89 -13.81 0.59 -3.81
N ALA A 90 -14.29 -0.61 -3.49
CA ALA A 90 -13.54 -1.58 -2.68
C ALA A 90 -12.24 -2.03 -3.38
N ALA A 91 -12.25 -2.12 -4.71
CA ALA A 91 -11.08 -2.45 -5.52
C ALA A 91 -9.97 -1.41 -5.39
N LEU A 92 -10.30 -0.12 -5.46
CA LEU A 92 -9.34 0.97 -5.27
C LEU A 92 -8.98 1.19 -3.79
N GLY A 93 -9.91 0.91 -2.89
CA GLY A 93 -9.75 0.96 -1.44
C GLY A 93 -9.08 -0.30 -0.90
N VAL A 94 -9.78 -1.05 -0.04
CA VAL A 94 -9.23 -2.12 0.81
C VAL A 94 -8.50 -3.23 0.04
N LEU A 95 -8.88 -3.52 -1.21
CA LEU A 95 -8.31 -4.64 -1.98
C LEU A 95 -6.97 -4.33 -2.63
N SER A 96 -6.70 -3.05 -2.94
CA SER A 96 -5.46 -2.63 -3.59
C SER A 96 -4.71 -1.62 -2.75
N ALA A 97 -5.35 -0.50 -2.39
CA ALA A 97 -4.80 0.69 -1.70
C ALA A 97 -3.37 1.08 -2.10
N ARG A 98 -2.86 0.59 -3.25
CA ARG A 98 -1.46 0.63 -3.65
C ARG A 98 -0.47 0.19 -2.56
N GLN A 99 -0.67 -1.01 -2.02
CA GLN A 99 0.29 -1.65 -1.13
C GLN A 99 1.43 -2.33 -1.92
N SER A 100 2.69 -2.03 -1.62
CA SER A 100 3.84 -2.65 -2.28
C SER A 100 4.05 -4.14 -1.91
N THR A 101 3.44 -4.56 -0.80
CA THR A 101 3.28 -5.94 -0.35
C THR A 101 1.82 -6.15 -0.01
N ASN A 102 1.18 -7.18 -0.57
CA ASN A 102 -0.20 -7.51 -0.19
C ASN A 102 -0.24 -7.76 1.31
N TYR A 103 -1.13 -7.04 2.00
CA TYR A 103 -1.38 -7.23 3.40
C TYR A 103 -2.80 -7.77 3.63
N ARG A 104 -2.93 -9.06 3.95
CA ARG A 104 -4.23 -9.69 4.28
C ARG A 104 -4.65 -9.48 5.73
N GLY A 105 -4.10 -8.47 6.40
CA GLY A 105 -4.53 -8.07 7.73
C GLY A 105 -5.54 -6.93 7.72
N HIS A 106 -6.20 -6.65 6.59
CA HIS A 106 -7.32 -5.73 6.48
C HIS A 106 -8.62 -6.46 6.11
N ARG A 107 -9.74 -5.97 6.62
CA ARG A 107 -11.11 -6.36 6.24
C ARG A 107 -12.01 -5.14 6.26
N GLN A 108 -13.06 -5.15 5.45
CA GLN A 108 -14.05 -4.08 5.38
C GLN A 108 -15.44 -4.66 5.56
N VAL A 109 -16.22 -4.09 6.47
CA VAL A 109 -17.66 -4.31 6.54
C VAL A 109 -18.35 -3.03 6.11
N THR A 110 -19.20 -3.11 5.10
CA THR A 110 -19.97 -1.96 4.61
C THR A 110 -21.41 -2.08 5.07
N VAL A 111 -21.93 -1.04 5.72
CA VAL A 111 -23.29 -0.99 6.23
C VAL A 111 -24.12 0.06 5.50
N GLY A 112 -25.43 -0.16 5.41
CA GLY A 112 -26.37 0.74 4.74
C GLY A 112 -26.69 2.03 5.53
N PRO A 113 -27.62 2.86 5.04
CA PRO A 113 -27.96 4.16 5.64
C PRO A 113 -28.42 4.10 7.10
N GLU A 114 -29.27 3.13 7.46
CA GLU A 114 -29.80 3.00 8.83
C GLU A 114 -28.69 2.73 9.85
N ASP A 115 -27.88 1.68 9.61
CA ASP A 115 -26.72 1.37 10.44
C ASP A 115 -25.66 2.47 10.37
N SER A 116 -25.54 3.19 9.25
CA SER A 116 -24.65 4.35 9.13
C SER A 116 -25.05 5.46 10.09
N ALA A 117 -26.35 5.74 10.25
CA ALA A 117 -26.85 6.72 11.22
C ALA A 117 -26.59 6.28 12.68
N ARG A 118 -26.74 4.98 12.96
CA ARG A 118 -26.40 4.41 14.26
C ARG A 118 -24.91 4.53 14.56
N ILE A 119 -24.05 4.17 13.61
CA ILE A 119 -22.58 4.31 13.73
C ILE A 119 -22.21 5.79 13.91
N ALA A 120 -22.81 6.72 13.17
CA ALA A 120 -22.56 8.15 13.35
C ALA A 120 -22.85 8.61 14.79
N THR A 121 -23.90 8.10 15.41
CA THR A 121 -24.20 8.38 16.82
C THR A 121 -23.12 7.85 17.76
N LEU A 122 -22.56 6.67 17.49
CA LEU A 122 -21.46 6.08 18.26
C LEU A 122 -20.14 6.81 18.04
N LEU A 123 -19.84 7.21 16.80
CA LEU A 123 -18.64 7.98 16.47
C LEU A 123 -18.59 9.30 17.25
N ARG A 124 -19.72 9.99 17.43
CA ARG A 124 -19.80 11.23 18.22
C ARG A 124 -19.49 11.05 19.70
N LYS A 125 -19.57 9.82 20.22
CA LYS A 125 -19.19 9.50 21.61
C LYS A 125 -17.69 9.25 21.76
N LEU A 126 -16.95 9.09 20.66
CA LEU A 126 -15.52 8.82 20.70
C LEU A 126 -14.74 10.06 21.11
N GLU A 127 -13.72 9.87 21.94
CA GLU A 127 -12.70 10.88 22.17
C GLU A 127 -11.64 10.84 21.05
N GLY A 128 -11.02 11.99 20.80
CA GLY A 128 -9.90 12.10 19.86
C GLY A 128 -10.30 12.06 18.39
N LEU A 129 -11.51 12.51 18.05
CA LEU A 129 -11.96 12.65 16.66
C LEU A 129 -11.06 13.63 15.88
N ASP A 130 -10.52 13.16 14.77
CA ASP A 130 -9.72 13.95 13.80
C ASP A 130 -10.59 14.64 12.73
N ARG A 131 -11.87 14.29 12.66
CA ARG A 131 -12.83 14.85 11.70
C ARG A 131 -14.22 15.00 12.31
N LEU A 132 -15.04 15.85 11.69
CA LEU A 132 -16.45 15.96 12.00
C LEU A 132 -17.19 14.68 11.60
N VAL A 133 -18.12 14.24 12.43
CA VAL A 133 -19.01 13.12 12.12
C VAL A 133 -20.23 13.63 11.37
N LEU A 134 -20.37 13.22 10.11
CA LEU A 134 -21.41 13.71 9.21
C LEU A 134 -22.70 12.90 9.34
N ASN A 135 -23.82 13.55 9.03
CA ASN A 135 -25.12 12.90 8.86
C ASN A 135 -25.32 12.47 7.40
N ASP A 136 -26.39 11.71 7.14
CA ASP A 136 -26.87 11.40 5.79
C ASP A 136 -25.85 10.68 4.89
N ALA A 137 -24.95 9.90 5.51
CA ALA A 137 -24.09 9.00 4.78
C ALA A 137 -24.95 7.95 4.04
N ALA A 138 -24.68 7.76 2.75
CA ALA A 138 -25.32 6.73 1.94
C ALA A 138 -24.92 5.33 2.42
N TYR A 139 -23.71 5.18 2.95
CA TYR A 139 -23.18 3.97 3.56
C TYR A 139 -21.95 4.30 4.42
N THR A 140 -21.54 3.35 5.25
CA THR A 140 -20.34 3.46 6.07
C THR A 140 -19.48 2.22 5.93
N HIS A 141 -18.20 2.41 5.65
CA HIS A 141 -17.18 1.39 5.70
C HIS A 141 -16.57 1.35 7.11
N VAL A 142 -16.70 0.23 7.80
CA VAL A 142 -15.95 -0.06 9.02
C VAL A 142 -14.74 -0.89 8.64
N GLY A 143 -13.57 -0.29 8.77
CA GLY A 143 -12.32 -0.93 8.44
C GLY A 143 -11.73 -1.65 9.64
N LEU A 144 -11.48 -2.94 9.49
CA LEU A 144 -10.86 -3.78 10.50
C LEU A 144 -9.41 -4.04 10.10
N SER A 145 -8.51 -4.06 11.08
CA SER A 145 -7.15 -4.53 10.90
C SER A 145 -6.71 -5.44 12.03
N ARG A 146 -5.77 -6.34 11.75
CA ARG A 146 -5.06 -7.13 12.75
C ARG A 146 -3.55 -6.85 12.67
N PRO A 147 -2.72 -7.36 13.58
CA PRO A 147 -1.26 -7.26 13.49
C PRO A 147 -0.65 -8.04 12.31
N TYR A 148 0.51 -7.59 11.84
CA TYR A 148 1.24 -8.22 10.74
C TYR A 148 1.90 -9.52 11.21
N ARG A 149 1.48 -10.67 10.65
CA ARG A 149 2.02 -12.00 11.01
C ARG A 149 2.37 -12.78 9.75
N THR A 150 3.68 -12.93 9.50
CA THR A 150 4.27 -13.66 8.37
C THR A 150 5.39 -14.61 8.83
N PRO A 151 5.87 -15.53 7.97
CA PRO A 151 7.07 -16.31 8.25
C PRO A 151 8.28 -15.46 8.65
N PHE A 152 8.40 -14.22 8.13
CA PHE A 152 9.43 -13.28 8.57
C PHE A 152 9.24 -12.85 10.03
N THR A 153 8.03 -12.43 10.41
CA THR A 153 7.77 -12.09 11.82
C THR A 153 7.95 -13.30 12.74
N PHE A 154 7.76 -14.53 12.25
CA PHE A 154 8.09 -15.74 13.00
C PHE A 154 9.60 -15.91 13.17
N LEU A 155 10.40 -15.68 12.12
CA LEU A 155 11.87 -15.70 12.19
C LEU A 155 12.42 -14.72 13.25
N LEU A 156 11.82 -13.53 13.40
CA LEU A 156 12.23 -12.55 14.41
C LEU A 156 12.17 -13.08 15.86
N THR A 157 11.33 -14.09 16.12
CA THR A 157 11.22 -14.76 17.43
C THR A 157 12.52 -15.44 17.84
N PHE A 158 13.42 -15.71 16.90
CA PHE A 158 14.68 -16.41 17.13
C PHE A 158 15.90 -15.46 17.18
N ILE A 159 15.72 -14.16 16.93
CA ILE A 159 16.83 -13.21 16.82
C ILE A 159 17.12 -12.52 18.17
N GLY A 160 18.40 -12.26 18.46
CA GLY A 160 18.82 -11.49 19.63
C GLY A 160 18.83 -12.29 20.94
N HIS A 161 18.81 -13.62 20.88
CA HIS A 161 18.86 -14.48 22.06
C HIS A 161 20.29 -14.94 22.37
N LYS A 162 20.65 -14.97 23.66
CA LYS A 162 21.91 -15.59 24.11
C LYS A 162 21.79 -17.11 24.09
N THR A 163 22.84 -17.82 23.64
CA THR A 163 22.86 -19.27 23.35
C THR A 163 22.14 -20.14 24.39
N PHE A 164 22.42 -19.98 25.68
CA PHE A 164 21.82 -20.78 26.75
C PHE A 164 20.47 -20.26 27.27
N ARG A 165 20.21 -18.94 27.17
CA ARG A 165 18.93 -18.34 27.60
C ARG A 165 17.83 -18.50 26.55
N SER A 166 18.21 -18.82 25.32
CA SER A 166 17.29 -18.97 24.18
C SER A 166 16.21 -20.04 24.41
N LEU A 167 16.52 -21.12 25.15
CA LEU A 167 15.57 -22.20 25.48
C LEU A 167 14.35 -21.73 26.28
N LEU A 168 14.48 -20.67 27.07
CA LEU A 168 13.38 -20.08 27.84
C LEU A 168 12.81 -18.84 27.14
N THR A 169 13.69 -18.01 26.60
CA THR A 169 13.29 -16.70 26.05
C THR A 169 12.58 -16.81 24.70
N VAL A 170 12.88 -17.83 23.88
CA VAL A 170 12.17 -18.06 22.59
C VAL A 170 10.72 -18.50 22.83
N PRO A 171 10.41 -19.53 23.66
CA PRO A 171 9.03 -19.86 24.01
C PRO A 171 8.25 -18.70 24.64
N GLN A 172 8.88 -17.93 25.53
CA GLN A 172 8.24 -16.76 26.14
C GLN A 172 7.86 -15.70 25.09
N ARG A 173 8.76 -15.39 24.15
CA ARG A 173 8.49 -14.43 23.06
C ARG A 173 7.40 -14.96 22.13
N ALA A 174 7.44 -16.25 21.78
CA ALA A 174 6.39 -16.89 20.98
C ALA A 174 5.02 -16.81 21.67
N TRP A 175 4.97 -17.04 22.98
CA TRP A 175 3.78 -16.91 23.81
C TRP A 175 3.23 -15.49 23.80
N ASN A 176 4.08 -14.49 24.08
CA ASN A 176 3.69 -13.08 24.08
C ASN A 176 3.18 -12.63 22.71
N LYS A 177 3.83 -13.08 21.63
CA LYS A 177 3.37 -12.80 20.27
C LYS A 177 2.01 -13.41 19.96
N LYS A 178 1.78 -14.65 20.41
CA LYS A 178 0.53 -15.38 20.15
C LYS A 178 -0.64 -14.82 20.95
N LEU A 179 -0.44 -14.49 22.23
CA LEU A 179 -1.54 -14.09 23.12
C LEU A 179 -1.70 -12.59 23.30
N HIS A 180 -0.59 -11.85 23.31
CA HIS A 180 -0.58 -10.41 23.58
C HIS A 180 -0.26 -9.59 22.33
N HIS A 181 -0.07 -10.26 21.19
CA HIS A 181 0.24 -9.63 19.92
C HIS A 181 1.48 -8.72 19.95
N VAL A 182 2.43 -8.99 20.84
CA VAL A 182 3.67 -8.22 20.95
C VAL A 182 4.54 -8.41 19.70
N ASP A 183 5.07 -7.31 19.18
CA ASP A 183 6.02 -7.30 18.07
C ASP A 183 7.46 -7.32 18.57
N ASP A 184 8.34 -8.03 17.86
CA ASP A 184 9.75 -8.18 18.27
C ASP A 184 10.60 -6.95 17.95
N ILE A 185 10.18 -6.17 16.94
CA ILE A 185 10.80 -4.92 16.54
C ILE A 185 9.70 -3.88 16.29
N PRO A 186 9.88 -2.61 16.71
CA PRO A 186 8.90 -1.55 16.53
C PRO A 186 8.39 -1.39 15.09
N THR A 187 9.26 -1.48 14.08
CA THR A 187 8.84 -1.23 12.69
C THR A 187 7.81 -2.23 12.17
N ILE A 188 7.78 -3.48 12.69
CA ILE A 188 6.73 -4.45 12.35
C ILE A 188 5.38 -4.05 12.90
N GLY A 189 5.32 -3.53 14.13
CA GLY A 189 4.10 -2.97 14.68
C GLY A 189 3.62 -1.78 13.84
N PHE A 190 4.56 -0.90 13.47
CA PHE A 190 4.26 0.28 12.66
C PHE A 190 3.79 -0.05 11.23
N LEU A 191 4.16 -1.20 10.65
CA LEU A 191 3.66 -1.62 9.34
C LEU A 191 2.13 -1.63 9.27
N GLN A 192 1.46 -2.17 10.28
CA GLN A 192 0.00 -2.17 10.32
C GLN A 192 -0.54 -0.73 10.21
N HIS A 193 0.04 0.21 10.96
CA HIS A 193 -0.37 1.61 10.95
C HIS A 193 -0.05 2.30 9.61
N LEU A 194 1.12 2.05 9.02
CA LEU A 194 1.47 2.55 7.70
C LEU A 194 0.44 2.11 6.66
N HIS A 195 0.10 0.81 6.65
CA HIS A 195 -0.89 0.24 5.74
C HIS A 195 -2.30 0.81 5.95
N VAL A 196 -2.70 1.05 7.19
CA VAL A 196 -3.99 1.69 7.53
C VAL A 196 -4.04 3.13 7.02
N GLY A 197 -2.94 3.88 7.14
CA GLY A 197 -2.82 5.23 6.58
C GLY A 197 -2.90 5.28 5.06
N ILE A 198 -2.18 4.36 4.40
CA ILE A 198 -2.24 4.16 2.94
C ILE A 198 -3.69 3.86 2.50
N TRP A 199 -4.39 3.00 3.24
CA TRP A 199 -5.78 2.66 2.97
C TRP A 199 -6.73 3.85 3.15
N ALA A 200 -6.60 4.60 4.25
CA ALA A 200 -7.43 5.80 4.49
C ALA A 200 -7.29 6.82 3.35
N ASP A 201 -6.06 7.08 2.91
CA ASP A 201 -5.78 7.98 1.79
C ASP A 201 -6.33 7.47 0.44
N ALA A 202 -6.34 6.15 0.23
CA ALA A 202 -6.95 5.54 -0.94
C ALA A 202 -8.48 5.60 -0.93
N MET A 203 -9.12 5.43 0.23
CA MET A 203 -10.59 5.47 0.35
C MET A 203 -11.21 6.80 -0.08
N GLU A 204 -10.59 7.93 0.27
CA GLU A 204 -11.07 9.26 -0.14
C GLU A 204 -11.17 9.39 -1.67
N ARG A 205 -10.18 8.88 -2.39
CA ARG A 205 -10.19 8.86 -3.86
C ARG A 205 -11.08 7.77 -4.43
N ALA A 206 -11.15 6.60 -3.79
CA ALA A 206 -11.94 5.47 -4.28
C ALA A 206 -13.42 5.82 -4.39
N ALA A 207 -14.00 6.43 -3.35
CA ALA A 207 -15.40 6.86 -3.35
C ALA A 207 -15.69 7.86 -4.48
N LEU A 208 -14.77 8.81 -4.71
CA LEU A 208 -14.88 9.79 -5.80
C LEU A 208 -14.86 9.07 -7.16
N ILE A 209 -13.83 8.27 -7.42
CA ILE A 209 -13.59 7.65 -8.73
C ILE A 209 -14.70 6.66 -9.07
N ALA A 210 -15.10 5.80 -8.13
CA ALA A 210 -16.12 4.79 -8.35
C ALA A 210 -17.51 5.40 -8.61
N SER A 211 -17.81 6.54 -7.99
CA SER A 211 -19.07 7.27 -8.16
C SER A 211 -19.04 8.32 -9.28
N ASN A 212 -17.98 8.38 -10.09
CA ASN A 212 -17.76 9.41 -11.11
C ASN A 212 -17.91 10.84 -10.56
N GLY A 213 -17.36 11.10 -9.38
CA GLY A 213 -17.33 12.40 -8.75
C GLY A 213 -18.52 12.74 -7.86
N ALA A 214 -19.60 11.94 -7.89
CA ALA A 214 -20.85 12.23 -7.18
C ALA A 214 -20.77 12.09 -5.65
N ARG A 215 -19.85 11.26 -5.15
CA ARG A 215 -19.68 10.98 -3.71
C ARG A 215 -18.28 11.36 -3.22
N ARG A 216 -18.18 11.52 -1.90
CA ARG A 216 -16.92 11.72 -1.17
C ARG A 216 -16.93 10.87 0.10
N ALA A 217 -15.75 10.46 0.55
CA ALA A 217 -15.59 9.79 1.83
C ALA A 217 -15.11 10.78 2.91
N ASN A 218 -15.66 10.66 4.11
CA ASN A 218 -15.17 11.25 5.34
C ASN A 218 -14.60 10.13 6.21
N VAL A 219 -13.27 10.04 6.29
CA VAL A 219 -12.59 8.92 6.96
C VAL A 219 -12.03 9.35 8.31
N VAL A 220 -12.55 8.76 9.38
CA VAL A 220 -12.13 8.96 10.77
C VAL A 220 -11.05 7.93 11.11
N LEU A 221 -9.90 8.39 11.63
CA LEU A 221 -8.70 7.56 11.79
C LEU A 221 -8.13 7.60 13.22
N GLN A 222 -8.03 8.78 13.82
CA GLN A 222 -7.34 8.99 15.10
C GLN A 222 -7.94 8.22 16.29
N PRO A 223 -9.26 8.14 16.49
CA PRO A 223 -9.86 7.41 17.62
C PRO A 223 -9.52 5.91 17.69
N PHE A 224 -8.94 5.36 16.61
CA PHE A 224 -8.60 3.95 16.46
C PHE A 224 -7.08 3.74 16.39
N SER A 225 -6.28 4.80 16.54
CA SER A 225 -4.88 4.85 16.11
C SER A 225 -3.89 4.18 17.04
N GLY A 226 -4.21 3.95 18.31
CA GLY A 226 -3.28 3.31 19.25
C GLY A 226 -3.98 2.78 20.50
N PRO A 227 -3.24 2.10 21.39
CA PRO A 227 -3.80 1.46 22.58
C PRO A 227 -4.53 2.42 23.51
N ALA A 228 -4.00 3.65 23.70
CA ALA A 228 -4.61 4.65 24.57
C ALA A 228 -6.03 5.02 24.11
N TRP A 229 -6.22 5.27 22.81
CA TRP A 229 -7.54 5.55 22.25
C TRP A 229 -8.45 4.34 22.28
N GLN A 230 -7.94 3.14 21.99
CA GLN A 230 -8.73 1.91 22.06
C GLN A 230 -9.27 1.65 23.47
N THR A 231 -8.48 1.92 24.51
CA THR A 231 -8.93 1.80 25.90
C THR A 231 -9.99 2.86 26.25
N LYS A 232 -9.75 4.13 25.92
CA LYS A 232 -10.70 5.22 26.20
C LYS A 232 -12.06 5.01 25.53
N ASN A 233 -12.02 4.56 24.29
CA ASN A 233 -13.21 4.40 23.45
C ASN A 233 -13.84 3.00 23.54
N ALA A 234 -13.38 2.13 24.43
CA ALA A 234 -13.69 0.69 24.42
C ALA A 234 -15.19 0.38 24.38
N ALA A 235 -16.02 1.11 25.11
CA ALA A 235 -17.47 0.89 25.15
C ALA A 235 -18.14 1.16 23.79
N ALA A 236 -17.89 2.33 23.20
CA ALA A 236 -18.44 2.68 21.89
C ALA A 236 -17.87 1.78 20.79
N LEU A 237 -16.59 1.40 20.87
CA LEU A 237 -15.98 0.45 19.94
C LEU A 237 -16.64 -0.92 20.02
N ALA A 238 -16.96 -1.43 21.22
CA ALA A 238 -17.65 -2.71 21.39
C ALA A 238 -19.05 -2.71 20.75
N GLU A 239 -19.76 -1.57 20.82
CA GLU A 239 -21.04 -1.42 20.12
C GLU A 239 -20.87 -1.44 18.59
N ILE A 240 -19.87 -0.73 18.04
CA ILE A 240 -19.59 -0.76 16.60
C ILE A 240 -19.16 -2.15 16.16
N GLU A 241 -18.29 -2.82 16.92
CA GLU A 241 -17.85 -4.20 16.68
C GLU A 241 -19.04 -5.17 16.62
N THR A 242 -20.05 -4.97 17.47
CA THR A 242 -21.30 -5.75 17.47
C THR A 242 -22.09 -5.53 16.19
N ILE A 243 -22.25 -4.28 15.73
CA ILE A 243 -22.94 -3.96 14.46
C ILE A 243 -22.29 -4.68 13.29
N VAL A 244 -20.95 -4.70 13.25
CA VAL A 244 -20.21 -5.32 12.13
C VAL A 244 -19.92 -6.81 12.33
N GLY A 245 -20.52 -7.42 13.36
CA GLY A 245 -20.44 -8.86 13.63
C GLY A 245 -19.03 -9.36 13.97
N LEU A 246 -18.17 -8.53 14.58
CA LEU A 246 -16.84 -8.96 14.98
C LEU A 246 -16.92 -9.96 16.15
N THR A 247 -16.48 -11.19 15.92
CA THR A 247 -16.58 -12.26 16.92
C THR A 247 -15.48 -12.20 17.98
N GLU A 248 -15.70 -12.81 19.14
CA GLU A 248 -14.64 -12.95 20.17
C GLU A 248 -13.43 -13.75 19.66
N ALA A 249 -13.65 -14.75 18.80
CA ALA A 249 -12.58 -15.49 18.16
C ALA A 249 -11.69 -14.58 17.31
N GLU A 250 -12.29 -13.74 16.47
CA GLU A 250 -11.55 -12.76 15.67
C GLU A 250 -10.86 -11.70 16.52
N ARG A 251 -11.48 -11.28 17.64
CA ARG A 251 -10.81 -10.39 18.59
C ARG A 251 -9.59 -11.05 19.23
N ARG A 252 -9.65 -12.35 19.56
CA ARG A 252 -8.47 -13.09 20.04
C ARG A 252 -7.37 -13.18 18.98
N ASP A 253 -7.76 -13.31 17.71
CA ASP A 253 -6.84 -13.26 16.56
C ASP A 253 -6.28 -11.86 16.27
N GLY A 254 -6.69 -10.84 17.03
CA GLY A 254 -6.15 -9.48 16.97
C GLY A 254 -6.90 -8.53 16.06
N TRP A 255 -8.04 -8.93 15.47
CA TRP A 255 -8.86 -8.02 14.66
C TRP A 255 -9.48 -6.92 15.51
N ARG A 256 -9.30 -5.66 15.09
CA ARG A 256 -9.84 -4.46 15.74
C ARG A 256 -10.28 -3.46 14.68
N ILE A 257 -11.19 -2.56 15.06
CA ILE A 257 -11.52 -1.39 14.23
C ILE A 257 -10.26 -0.52 14.07
N ALA A 258 -9.95 -0.19 12.82
CA ALA A 258 -8.77 0.56 12.42
C ALA A 258 -9.13 1.92 11.84
N LEU A 259 -10.25 2.03 11.13
CA LEU A 259 -10.79 3.27 10.58
C LEU A 259 -12.29 3.13 10.36
N VAL A 260 -12.98 4.27 10.21
CA VAL A 260 -14.37 4.31 9.78
C VAL A 260 -14.53 5.37 8.70
N GLY A 261 -15.02 4.99 7.52
CA GLY A 261 -15.27 5.88 6.39
C GLY A 261 -16.76 6.06 6.14
N GLN A 262 -17.30 7.24 6.41
CA GLN A 262 -18.67 7.60 6.01
C GLN A 262 -18.64 8.08 4.55
N VAL A 263 -19.51 7.56 3.70
CA VAL A 263 -19.56 7.94 2.28
C VAL A 263 -20.93 8.45 1.92
N GLY A 264 -21.00 9.59 1.24
CA GLY A 264 -22.27 10.21 0.86
C GLY A 264 -22.13 11.11 -0.36
N ALA A 265 -23.28 11.51 -0.92
CA ALA A 265 -23.32 12.47 -2.00
C ALA A 265 -22.98 13.87 -1.47
N VAL A 266 -22.34 14.69 -2.32
CA VAL A 266 -21.94 16.06 -1.96
C VAL A 266 -22.62 17.07 -2.88
N ALA A 267 -22.86 18.28 -2.37
CA ALA A 267 -23.53 19.35 -3.12
C ALA A 267 -22.73 19.81 -4.36
N ALA A 268 -21.40 19.75 -4.29
CA ALA A 268 -20.50 20.06 -5.39
C ALA A 268 -19.73 18.79 -5.80
N PRO A 269 -20.22 18.04 -6.81
CA PRO A 269 -19.50 16.89 -7.36
C PRO A 269 -18.13 17.29 -7.95
N SER A 270 -17.23 16.30 -8.10
CA SER A 270 -15.99 16.53 -8.84
C SER A 270 -16.30 16.89 -10.31
N PRO A 271 -15.57 17.83 -10.92
CA PRO A 271 -15.62 18.06 -12.37
C PRO A 271 -15.02 16.92 -13.21
N LEU A 272 -14.43 15.88 -12.61
CA LEU A 272 -13.83 14.77 -13.33
C LEU A 272 -14.84 14.04 -14.22
N PRO A 273 -14.64 13.98 -15.56
CA PRO A 273 -15.53 13.26 -16.45
C PRO A 273 -15.57 11.76 -16.12
N GLY A 274 -16.73 11.12 -16.32
CA GLY A 274 -16.91 9.69 -16.10
C GLY A 274 -15.86 8.82 -16.83
N PRO A 275 -15.61 9.01 -18.15
CA PRO A 275 -14.57 8.26 -18.85
C PRO A 275 -13.17 8.43 -18.26
N LEU A 276 -12.84 9.63 -17.76
CA LEU A 276 -11.57 9.89 -17.10
C LEU A 276 -11.50 9.18 -15.73
N CYS A 277 -12.60 9.12 -14.98
CA CYS A 277 -12.69 8.31 -13.75
C CYS A 277 -12.44 6.83 -14.04
N ARG A 278 -13.01 6.28 -15.13
CA ARG A 278 -12.78 4.89 -15.53
C ARG A 278 -11.31 4.64 -15.89
N LYS A 279 -10.73 5.49 -16.75
CA LYS A 279 -9.32 5.43 -17.16
C LYS A 279 -8.37 5.53 -15.97
N LEU A 280 -8.65 6.45 -15.05
CA LEU A 280 -7.89 6.62 -13.82
C LEU A 280 -8.00 5.41 -12.89
N GLY A 281 -9.20 4.86 -12.67
CA GLY A 281 -9.37 3.64 -11.90
C GLY A 281 -8.54 2.48 -12.49
N ALA A 282 -8.59 2.30 -13.81
CA ALA A 282 -7.77 1.31 -14.51
C ALA A 282 -6.26 1.57 -14.39
N ALA A 283 -5.84 2.84 -14.40
CA ALA A 283 -4.45 3.21 -14.17
C ALA A 283 -4.02 2.84 -12.74
N LEU A 284 -4.79 3.22 -11.72
CA LEU A 284 -4.50 2.87 -10.33
C LEU A 284 -4.43 1.35 -10.10
N MET A 285 -5.27 0.57 -10.78
CA MET A 285 -5.23 -0.90 -10.75
C MET A 285 -4.02 -1.50 -11.50
N SER A 286 -3.38 -0.73 -12.37
CA SER A 286 -2.17 -1.13 -13.12
C SER A 286 -0.85 -0.77 -12.43
N LEU A 287 -0.90 0.14 -11.44
CA LEU A 287 0.28 0.56 -10.69
C LEU A 287 0.76 -0.59 -9.80
N ARG A 288 2.08 -0.81 -9.84
CA ARG A 288 2.74 -1.89 -9.11
C ARG A 288 4.07 -1.42 -8.54
N SER A 289 4.60 -2.20 -7.60
CA SER A 289 5.90 -1.93 -7.00
C SER A 289 7.02 -2.14 -8.03
N GLU A 290 7.66 -1.06 -8.46
CA GLU A 290 8.67 -1.05 -9.52
C GLU A 290 10.07 -1.31 -8.93
N ARG A 291 10.48 -2.58 -8.90
CA ARG A 291 11.70 -3.04 -8.22
C ARG A 291 12.95 -2.95 -9.09
N ILE A 292 12.80 -3.18 -10.40
CA ILE A 292 13.92 -3.17 -11.34
C ILE A 292 14.14 -1.76 -11.91
N GLN A 293 15.39 -1.33 -11.89
CA GLN A 293 15.95 -0.21 -12.63
C GLN A 293 16.86 -0.78 -13.72
N PRO A 294 16.50 -0.61 -15.02
CA PRO A 294 17.29 -1.12 -16.13
C PRO A 294 18.77 -0.72 -16.06
N GLY A 295 19.66 -1.69 -16.28
CA GLY A 295 21.11 -1.53 -16.23
C GLY A 295 21.74 -1.22 -14.86
N VAL A 296 20.95 -1.18 -13.78
CA VAL A 296 21.46 -0.92 -12.42
C VAL A 296 21.35 -2.14 -11.52
N ASN A 297 20.22 -2.84 -11.55
CA ASN A 297 20.00 -4.07 -10.79
C ASN A 297 19.40 -5.18 -11.65
N ALA A 298 19.81 -5.22 -12.92
CA ALA A 298 19.53 -6.32 -13.83
C ALA A 298 20.20 -7.62 -13.35
N GLU A 299 19.57 -8.75 -13.60
CA GLU A 299 20.17 -10.07 -13.41
C GLU A 299 20.82 -10.51 -14.72
N ASP A 300 21.85 -11.36 -14.67
CA ASP A 300 22.56 -11.83 -15.88
C ASP A 300 21.64 -12.46 -16.94
N LYS A 301 20.56 -13.13 -16.48
CA LYS A 301 19.54 -13.75 -17.33
C LYS A 301 18.45 -12.79 -17.82
N ALA A 302 18.50 -11.51 -17.44
CA ALA A 302 17.46 -10.56 -17.81
C ALA A 302 17.47 -10.31 -19.33
N PRO A 303 16.30 -10.16 -19.97
CA PRO A 303 16.22 -9.76 -21.38
C PRO A 303 16.92 -8.43 -21.65
N ALA A 304 17.36 -8.22 -22.89
CA ALA A 304 18.10 -7.03 -23.32
C ALA A 304 17.49 -5.68 -22.86
N PRO A 305 16.16 -5.45 -22.90
CA PRO A 305 15.56 -4.20 -22.42
C PRO A 305 15.84 -3.87 -20.95
N TYR A 306 16.12 -4.87 -20.11
CA TYR A 306 16.44 -4.68 -18.71
C TYR A 306 17.94 -4.53 -18.44
N GLN A 307 18.81 -4.89 -19.39
CA GLN A 307 20.26 -4.91 -19.22
C GLN A 307 20.91 -3.54 -19.39
N ALA A 308 20.36 -2.69 -20.26
CA ALA A 308 20.93 -1.37 -20.55
C ALA A 308 20.38 -0.30 -19.60
N ARG A 309 21.25 0.64 -19.22
CA ARG A 309 20.84 1.86 -18.52
C ARG A 309 20.17 2.81 -19.52
N GLN A 310 19.19 3.56 -19.04
CA GLN A 310 18.48 4.58 -19.81
C GLN A 310 18.84 5.97 -19.29
N ASP A 311 19.08 6.89 -20.21
CA ASP A 311 19.37 8.29 -19.89
C ASP A 311 18.04 9.03 -19.73
N MET A 312 17.55 9.03 -18.49
CA MET A 312 16.36 9.75 -18.07
C MET A 312 16.65 10.50 -16.79
N ASP A 313 16.19 11.74 -16.74
CA ASP A 313 16.28 12.58 -15.55
C ASP A 313 14.91 12.77 -14.89
N VAL A 314 14.95 12.98 -13.57
CA VAL A 314 13.79 13.33 -12.77
C VAL A 314 13.91 14.82 -12.45
N SER A 315 12.96 15.64 -12.91
CA SER A 315 13.02 17.08 -12.65
C SER A 315 12.99 17.40 -11.15
N ALA A 316 13.56 18.55 -10.77
CA ALA A 316 13.43 19.08 -9.41
C ALA A 316 11.96 19.41 -9.08
N GLU A 317 11.21 19.89 -10.07
CA GLU A 317 9.78 20.21 -9.97
C GLU A 317 8.95 18.99 -9.54
N LEU A 318 9.17 17.81 -10.15
CA LEU A 318 8.49 16.58 -9.74
C LEU A 318 8.77 16.24 -8.28
N THR A 319 10.00 16.50 -7.81
CA THR A 319 10.36 16.28 -6.39
C THR A 319 9.67 17.28 -5.48
N GLU A 320 9.53 18.54 -5.91
CA GLU A 320 8.75 19.53 -5.16
C GLU A 320 7.28 19.12 -5.06
N MET A 321 6.67 18.67 -6.16
CA MET A 321 5.26 18.24 -6.16
C MET A 321 5.05 16.99 -5.30
N ALA A 322 5.96 16.01 -5.40
CA ALA A 322 5.92 14.82 -4.55
C ALA A 322 6.06 15.16 -3.06
N GLY A 323 6.99 16.05 -2.71
CA GLY A 323 7.15 16.54 -1.33
C GLY A 323 5.94 17.34 -0.87
N ARG A 324 5.40 18.21 -1.73
CA ARG A 324 4.19 19.01 -1.45
C ARG A 324 3.00 18.10 -1.15
N ALA A 325 2.83 17.02 -1.90
CA ALA A 325 1.81 16.00 -1.69
C ALA A 325 1.99 15.25 -0.37
N ALA A 326 3.22 14.89 0.01
CA ALA A 326 3.51 14.30 1.31
C ALA A 326 3.08 15.23 2.45
N TYR A 327 3.46 16.50 2.40
CA TYR A 327 3.09 17.49 3.41
C TYR A 327 1.59 17.74 3.45
N ASN A 328 0.91 17.82 2.29
CA ASN A 328 -0.55 17.96 2.25
C ASN A 328 -1.25 16.80 2.96
N ALA A 329 -0.85 15.57 2.65
CA ALA A 329 -1.41 14.38 3.29
C ALA A 329 -1.14 14.37 4.81
N PHE A 330 0.10 14.65 5.22
CA PHE A 330 0.43 14.62 6.65
C PHE A 330 -0.36 15.67 7.44
N CYS A 331 -0.47 16.91 6.93
CA CYS A 331 -1.33 17.94 7.52
C CYS A 331 -2.80 17.51 7.54
N HIS A 332 -3.30 16.95 6.44
CA HIS A 332 -4.70 16.53 6.32
C HIS A 332 -5.10 15.48 7.35
N TRP A 333 -4.18 14.57 7.68
CA TRP A 333 -4.46 13.48 8.62
C TRP A 333 -4.14 13.83 10.07
N THR A 334 -3.12 14.65 10.33
CA THR A 334 -2.71 15.01 11.70
C THR A 334 -3.36 16.29 12.22
N GLY A 335 -3.89 17.14 11.33
CA GLY A 335 -4.40 18.46 11.69
C GLY A 335 -3.32 19.50 12.00
N VAL A 336 -2.03 19.13 11.99
CA VAL A 336 -0.95 20.09 12.27
C VAL A 336 -0.70 21.02 11.11
N ASP A 337 -0.21 22.22 11.44
CA ASP A 337 0.18 23.21 10.44
C ASP A 337 1.32 22.70 9.54
N ARG A 338 1.38 23.27 8.35
CA ARG A 338 2.33 22.83 7.32
C ARG A 338 3.79 22.96 7.75
N GLU A 339 4.16 24.05 8.41
CA GLU A 339 5.55 24.24 8.86
C GLU A 339 5.91 23.23 9.95
N VAL A 340 4.95 22.88 10.83
CA VAL A 340 5.10 21.79 11.79
C VAL A 340 5.25 20.45 11.06
N ALA A 341 4.42 20.17 10.06
CA ALA A 341 4.53 18.94 9.25
C ALA A 341 5.89 18.81 8.54
N LYS A 342 6.44 19.91 8.01
CA LYS A 342 7.80 19.92 7.42
C LYS A 342 8.87 19.60 8.45
N HIS A 343 8.69 20.07 9.69
CA HIS A 343 9.61 19.76 10.77
C HIS A 343 9.50 18.28 11.17
N LEU A 344 8.28 17.78 11.40
CA LEU A 344 8.04 16.41 11.91
C LEU A 344 8.38 15.30 10.90
N LEU A 345 8.17 15.53 9.61
CA LEU A 345 8.52 14.55 8.58
C LEU A 345 10.03 14.56 8.32
N LEU A 346 10.72 13.56 8.87
CA LEU A 346 12.14 13.37 8.68
C LEU A 346 12.37 12.66 7.35
N MET A 347 12.98 13.36 6.39
CA MET A 347 13.20 12.87 5.04
C MET A 347 14.65 13.04 4.62
N GLU A 348 15.37 11.93 4.50
CA GLU A 348 16.70 11.90 3.86
C GLU A 348 16.54 11.55 2.38
N ARG A 349 16.97 12.45 1.49
CA ARG A 349 17.05 12.18 0.05
C ARG A 349 18.47 11.75 -0.33
N ILE A 350 18.59 10.56 -0.88
CA ILE A 350 19.82 10.01 -1.46
C ILE A 350 19.67 10.03 -2.99
N ASP A 351 20.37 10.96 -3.64
CA ASP A 351 20.38 11.06 -5.10
C ASP A 351 21.54 10.25 -5.69
N VAL A 352 21.23 9.06 -6.19
CA VAL A 352 22.22 8.05 -6.62
C VAL A 352 22.94 8.47 -7.91
N LEU A 353 22.46 9.52 -8.59
CA LEU A 353 23.15 10.11 -9.72
C LEU A 353 24.38 10.94 -9.29
N THR A 354 24.42 11.38 -8.04
CA THR A 354 25.53 12.16 -7.46
C THR A 354 26.55 11.26 -6.76
N ASP A 355 27.81 11.68 -6.67
CA ASP A 355 28.85 10.88 -6.00
C ASP A 355 28.60 10.73 -4.50
N GLY A 356 28.15 11.81 -3.83
CA GLY A 356 27.75 11.76 -2.42
C GLY A 356 26.57 10.81 -2.18
N GLY A 357 25.58 10.78 -3.08
CA GLY A 357 24.47 9.84 -2.97
C GLY A 357 24.87 8.39 -3.24
N LYS A 358 25.79 8.13 -4.18
CA LYS A 358 26.36 6.78 -4.38
C LYS A 358 27.11 6.30 -3.14
N GLU A 359 27.91 7.16 -2.52
CA GLU A 359 28.62 6.84 -1.29
C GLU A 359 27.66 6.54 -0.15
N ARG A 360 26.65 7.39 0.05
CA ARG A 360 25.62 7.17 1.07
C ARG A 360 24.87 5.85 0.84
N LEU A 361 24.50 5.55 -0.40
CA LEU A 361 23.87 4.28 -0.77
C LEU A 361 24.77 3.07 -0.44
N ARG A 362 26.07 3.14 -0.75
CA ARG A 362 27.03 2.08 -0.42
C ARG A 362 27.15 1.88 1.09
N THR A 363 27.18 2.97 1.86
CA THR A 363 27.21 2.92 3.32
C THR A 363 25.97 2.21 3.89
N VAL A 364 24.76 2.60 3.45
CA VAL A 364 23.52 1.94 3.88
C VAL A 364 23.53 0.45 3.51
N ARG A 365 23.92 0.10 2.27
CA ARG A 365 23.99 -1.30 1.85
C ARG A 365 24.96 -2.12 2.69
N ARG A 366 26.16 -1.60 2.95
CA ARG A 366 27.18 -2.28 3.78
C ARG A 366 26.66 -2.52 5.20
N GLU A 367 26.06 -1.51 5.82
CA GLU A 367 25.49 -1.64 7.16
C GLU A 367 24.41 -2.73 7.23
N LEU A 368 23.49 -2.72 6.25
CA LEU A 368 22.45 -3.74 6.15
C LEU A 368 23.07 -5.15 5.97
N GLU A 369 24.06 -5.30 5.10
CA GLU A 369 24.76 -6.58 4.90
C GLU A 369 25.42 -7.09 6.19
N GLU A 370 26.11 -6.22 6.93
CA GLU A 370 26.71 -6.54 8.22
C GLU A 370 25.67 -6.98 9.26
N ILE A 371 24.53 -6.29 9.32
CA ILE A 371 23.41 -6.70 10.19
C ILE A 371 22.92 -8.11 9.82
N THR A 372 22.78 -8.41 8.53
CA THR A 372 22.37 -9.76 8.09
C THR A 372 23.39 -10.81 8.52
N ASP A 373 24.69 -10.52 8.39
CA ASP A 373 25.74 -11.46 8.80
C ASP A 373 25.72 -11.72 10.31
N LYS A 374 25.46 -10.69 11.11
CA LYS A 374 25.28 -10.84 12.56
C LYS A 374 24.05 -11.69 12.88
N ILE A 375 22.91 -11.45 12.22
CA ILE A 375 21.69 -12.26 12.39
C ILE A 375 21.98 -13.74 12.10
N VAL A 376 22.57 -14.03 10.93
CA VAL A 376 22.84 -15.42 10.50
C VAL A 376 23.77 -16.14 11.48
N ARG A 377 24.79 -15.44 11.98
CA ARG A 377 25.74 -15.98 12.95
C ARG A 377 25.10 -16.26 14.31
N ASP A 378 24.22 -15.37 14.77
CA ASP A 378 23.69 -15.39 16.13
C ASP A 378 22.37 -16.18 16.26
N LEU A 379 21.87 -16.78 15.17
CA LEU A 379 20.68 -17.64 15.18
C LEU A 379 20.88 -18.88 16.09
N PRO A 380 19.93 -19.22 16.98
CA PRO A 380 20.03 -20.38 17.85
C PRO A 380 20.13 -21.69 17.06
N LEU A 381 21.29 -22.37 17.16
CA LEU A 381 21.55 -23.61 16.43
C LEU A 381 20.56 -24.74 16.78
N TRP A 382 20.08 -24.80 18.02
CA TRP A 382 19.10 -25.80 18.45
C TRP A 382 17.75 -25.65 17.71
N ALA A 383 17.42 -24.44 17.23
CA ALA A 383 16.22 -24.20 16.45
C ALA A 383 16.48 -24.38 14.94
N ASP A 384 17.63 -23.91 14.45
CA ASP A 384 17.91 -23.92 13.01
C ASP A 384 18.36 -25.29 12.46
N LEU A 385 19.12 -26.08 13.24
CA LEU A 385 19.59 -27.40 12.81
C LEU A 385 18.46 -28.41 12.57
N PRO A 386 17.46 -28.58 13.46
CA PRO A 386 16.31 -29.46 13.19
C PRO A 386 15.51 -29.05 11.96
N MET A 387 15.55 -27.76 11.58
CA MET A 387 14.93 -27.23 10.37
C MET A 387 15.85 -27.26 9.15
N MET A 388 16.92 -28.05 9.14
CA MET A 388 17.88 -28.17 8.03
C MET A 388 18.46 -26.81 7.58
N ARG A 389 18.72 -25.92 8.54
CA ARG A 389 19.21 -24.56 8.34
C ARG A 389 18.24 -23.64 7.56
N ALA A 390 16.93 -23.88 7.66
CA ALA A 390 15.94 -23.06 6.97
C ALA A 390 15.93 -21.60 7.42
N LEU A 391 16.17 -21.31 8.71
CA LEU A 391 16.17 -19.94 9.24
C LEU A 391 17.35 -19.16 8.69
N SER A 392 18.57 -19.70 8.77
CA SER A 392 19.77 -19.05 8.26
C SER A 392 19.74 -18.90 6.74
N LYS A 393 19.26 -19.92 5.99
CA LYS A 393 19.07 -19.81 4.53
C LYS A 393 18.08 -18.71 4.16
N ASN A 394 16.97 -18.58 4.89
CA ASN A 394 15.97 -17.54 4.63
C ASN A 394 16.48 -16.15 5.03
N ALA A 395 17.21 -16.02 6.14
CA ALA A 395 17.86 -14.76 6.53
C ALA A 395 18.89 -14.32 5.47
N ALA A 396 19.73 -15.24 4.99
CA ALA A 396 20.75 -14.95 3.97
C ALA A 396 20.14 -14.53 2.61
N ARG A 397 18.95 -15.04 2.25
CA ARG A 397 18.20 -14.56 1.07
C ARG A 397 17.83 -13.08 1.18
N GLY A 398 17.71 -12.54 2.39
CA GLY A 398 17.46 -11.12 2.65
C GLY A 398 18.51 -10.18 2.04
N LYS A 399 19.77 -10.62 1.93
CA LYS A 399 20.85 -9.83 1.31
C LYS A 399 20.53 -9.40 -0.13
N LYS A 400 19.89 -10.27 -0.91
CA LYS A 400 19.48 -9.96 -2.30
C LYS A 400 18.10 -9.29 -2.38
N ALA A 401 17.23 -9.52 -1.40
CA ALA A 401 15.84 -9.06 -1.43
C ALA A 401 15.68 -7.54 -1.21
N PHE A 402 16.68 -6.87 -0.64
CA PHE A 402 16.62 -5.45 -0.26
C PHE A 402 17.63 -4.57 -1.01
N ALA A 403 17.97 -4.94 -2.24
CA ALA A 403 18.82 -4.12 -3.10
C ALA A 403 18.17 -2.75 -3.36
N LEU A 404 18.64 -1.73 -2.63
CA LEU A 404 18.23 -0.35 -2.79
C LEU A 404 18.66 0.16 -4.17
N ALA A 405 17.75 0.18 -5.14
CA ALA A 405 17.98 0.69 -6.49
C ALA A 405 16.95 1.77 -6.84
N GLY A 406 17.41 2.87 -7.42
CA GLY A 406 16.60 4.01 -7.88
C GLY A 406 17.48 5.17 -8.31
N GLN A 407 16.96 6.06 -9.17
CA GLN A 407 17.60 7.37 -9.39
C GLN A 407 17.57 8.20 -8.11
N ARG A 408 16.42 8.22 -7.42
CA ARG A 408 16.26 8.90 -6.13
C ARG A 408 15.70 7.94 -5.08
N ILE A 409 16.34 7.92 -3.93
CA ILE A 409 15.95 7.10 -2.78
C ILE A 409 15.62 8.05 -1.65
N TYR A 410 14.52 7.79 -0.95
CA TYR A 410 14.10 8.57 0.19
C TYR A 410 13.96 7.65 1.39
N VAL A 411 14.75 7.89 2.43
CA VAL A 411 14.54 7.26 3.74
C VAL A 411 13.67 8.23 4.53
N GLY A 412 12.52 7.74 4.98
CA GLY A 412 11.56 8.58 5.69
C GLY A 412 11.21 8.01 7.06
N GLY A 413 10.97 8.90 8.01
CA GLY A 413 10.68 8.54 9.39
C GLY A 413 10.12 9.70 10.20
N LEU A 414 9.98 9.46 11.50
CA LEU A 414 9.44 10.40 12.50
C LEU A 414 10.30 10.36 13.76
N SER A 415 10.30 11.45 14.52
CA SER A 415 10.75 11.46 15.91
C SER A 415 9.55 11.31 16.83
N ARG A 416 9.54 10.31 17.72
CA ARG A 416 8.44 10.12 18.66
C ARG A 416 8.29 11.33 19.58
N THR A 417 9.39 11.77 20.15
CA THR A 417 9.42 12.89 21.10
C THR A 417 8.87 14.16 20.47
N GLU A 418 9.29 14.50 19.25
CA GLU A 418 8.83 15.72 18.59
C GLU A 418 7.36 15.63 18.14
N VAL A 419 6.92 14.46 17.67
CA VAL A 419 5.51 14.21 17.30
C VAL A 419 4.59 14.35 18.50
N GLU A 420 4.94 13.73 19.62
CA GLU A 420 4.17 13.79 20.86
C GLU A 420 4.20 15.22 21.46
N ALA A 421 5.34 15.93 21.36
CA ALA A 421 5.44 17.34 21.74
C ALA A 421 4.57 18.27 20.88
N ALA A 422 4.30 17.90 19.63
CA ALA A 422 3.36 18.60 18.75
C ALA A 422 1.89 18.25 19.02
N GLY A 423 1.60 17.44 20.05
CA GLY A 423 0.25 17.06 20.45
C GLY A 423 -0.39 15.97 19.59
N VAL A 424 0.40 15.24 18.79
CA VAL A 424 -0.08 14.17 17.92
C VAL A 424 0.26 12.81 18.52
N ASP A 425 -0.70 11.89 18.59
CA ASP A 425 -0.41 10.49 18.97
C ASP A 425 0.56 9.87 17.97
N PHE A 426 1.59 9.18 18.46
CA PHE A 426 2.63 8.64 17.60
C PHE A 426 2.11 7.63 16.57
N HIS A 427 1.19 6.75 16.95
CA HIS A 427 0.65 5.76 16.01
C HIS A 427 -0.26 6.43 14.96
N HIS A 428 -0.98 7.48 15.35
CA HIS A 428 -1.71 8.33 14.39
C HIS A 428 -0.76 9.00 13.40
N ALA A 429 0.36 9.55 13.88
CA ALA A 429 1.39 10.14 13.02
C ALA A 429 2.02 9.10 12.08
N VAL A 430 2.23 7.85 12.53
CA VAL A 430 2.69 6.75 11.66
C VAL A 430 1.65 6.45 10.56
N ARG A 431 0.35 6.46 10.88
CA ARG A 431 -0.70 6.33 9.84
C ARG A 431 -0.66 7.51 8.86
N ALA A 432 -0.57 8.74 9.36
CA ALA A 432 -0.43 9.92 8.52
C ALA A 432 0.82 9.89 7.64
N PHE A 433 1.93 9.32 8.14
CA PHE A 433 3.13 9.08 7.36
C PHE A 433 2.90 8.06 6.23
N GLY A 434 2.16 6.97 6.50
CA GLY A 434 1.73 6.02 5.46
C GLY A 434 0.93 6.69 4.34
N ALA A 435 -0.04 7.54 4.71
CA ALA A 435 -0.80 8.35 3.75
C ALA A 435 0.11 9.33 2.96
N ALA A 436 1.06 9.98 3.62
CA ALA A 436 2.02 10.88 2.99
C ALA A 436 2.90 10.17 1.96
N ALA A 437 3.42 8.99 2.31
CA ALA A 437 4.19 8.16 1.39
C ALA A 437 3.35 7.73 0.19
N ALA A 438 2.10 7.27 0.41
CA ALA A 438 1.19 6.88 -0.67
C ALA A 438 0.90 8.04 -1.64
N ARG A 439 0.51 9.21 -1.12
CA ARG A 439 0.14 10.37 -1.94
C ARG A 439 1.34 10.92 -2.71
N SER A 440 2.50 11.04 -2.04
CA SER A 440 3.75 11.47 -2.66
C SER A 440 4.17 10.57 -3.82
N ALA A 441 4.12 9.27 -3.58
CA ALA A 441 4.49 8.30 -4.57
C ALA A 441 3.46 8.25 -5.72
N LEU A 442 2.19 8.59 -5.47
CA LEU A 442 1.14 8.55 -6.50
C LEU A 442 1.30 9.69 -7.49
N VAL A 443 1.71 10.87 -7.01
CA VAL A 443 2.14 11.98 -7.87
C VAL A 443 3.22 11.52 -8.85
N CYS A 444 4.24 10.81 -8.36
CA CYS A 444 5.33 10.31 -9.20
C CYS A 444 4.87 9.29 -10.25
N GLU A 445 3.99 8.36 -9.86
CA GLU A 445 3.49 7.33 -10.77
C GLU A 445 2.56 7.88 -11.84
N LEU A 446 1.60 8.74 -11.48
CA LEU A 446 0.70 9.35 -12.46
C LEU A 446 1.46 10.32 -13.37
N SER A 447 2.44 11.06 -12.85
CA SER A 447 3.38 11.85 -13.66
C SER A 447 4.14 10.98 -14.68
N GLY A 448 4.52 9.76 -14.25
CA GLY A 448 5.13 8.74 -15.10
C GLY A 448 4.17 8.07 -16.10
N CYS A 449 2.89 8.43 -16.08
CA CYS A 449 1.89 7.98 -17.04
C CYS A 449 1.43 9.10 -18.00
N ILE A 450 2.02 10.29 -17.94
CA ILE A 450 1.68 11.39 -18.85
C ILE A 450 2.45 11.22 -20.15
N ASP A 451 1.75 11.30 -21.27
CA ASP A 451 2.32 11.26 -22.63
C ASP A 451 3.34 10.11 -22.80
N ILE A 452 3.02 8.90 -22.31
CA ILE A 452 3.88 7.71 -22.48
C ILE A 452 4.11 7.54 -23.99
N PRO A 453 5.37 7.63 -24.49
CA PRO A 453 5.65 7.51 -25.91
C PRO A 453 5.36 6.09 -26.41
N GLU A 454 5.09 5.99 -27.70
CA GLU A 454 5.07 4.70 -28.39
C GLU A 454 6.38 3.92 -28.14
N GLY A 455 6.24 2.62 -27.92
CA GLY A 455 7.36 1.74 -27.58
C GLY A 455 7.89 1.91 -26.15
N CYS A 456 7.13 2.52 -25.23
CA CYS A 456 7.42 2.56 -23.79
C CYS A 456 6.22 2.00 -23.00
N ASP A 457 6.47 1.41 -21.82
CA ASP A 457 5.40 0.94 -20.91
C ASP A 457 5.01 1.98 -19.86
N LEU A 458 5.97 2.80 -19.43
CA LEU A 458 5.86 3.82 -18.38
C LEU A 458 7.01 4.82 -18.56
N LEU A 459 7.01 5.91 -17.80
CA LEU A 459 8.16 6.82 -17.70
C LEU A 459 8.76 6.86 -16.30
N ALA A 460 7.97 6.52 -15.28
CA ALA A 460 8.47 6.36 -13.92
C ALA A 460 7.73 5.31 -13.09
N GLY A 461 8.49 4.71 -12.18
CA GLY A 461 8.05 3.72 -11.24
C GLY A 461 8.46 4.04 -9.81
N ILE A 462 7.62 3.65 -8.85
CA ILE A 462 7.96 3.71 -7.43
C ILE A 462 8.02 2.30 -6.83
N CYS A 463 8.94 2.11 -5.89
CA CYS A 463 8.88 1.01 -4.93
C CYS A 463 8.90 1.57 -3.50
N LEU A 464 7.84 1.31 -2.73
CA LEU A 464 7.76 1.55 -1.29
C LEU A 464 8.26 0.30 -0.55
N MET A 465 9.24 0.43 0.33
CA MET A 465 9.91 -0.70 0.99
C MET A 465 10.01 -0.51 2.49
N ALA A 466 9.47 -1.47 3.24
CA ALA A 466 9.73 -1.60 4.67
C ALA A 466 10.93 -2.53 4.98
N GLY A 467 11.40 -3.29 3.99
CA GLY A 467 12.49 -4.25 4.17
C GLY A 467 13.78 -3.67 4.75
N PRO A 468 14.37 -2.64 4.11
CA PRO A 468 15.58 -1.99 4.60
C PRO A 468 15.44 -1.42 6.02
N VAL A 469 14.30 -0.80 6.34
CA VAL A 469 14.06 -0.25 7.68
C VAL A 469 13.85 -1.35 8.72
N ASN A 470 13.14 -2.43 8.38
CA ASN A 470 12.97 -3.58 9.28
C ASN A 470 14.31 -4.24 9.60
N GLN A 471 15.17 -4.35 8.59
CA GLN A 471 16.51 -4.90 8.77
C GLN A 471 17.39 -3.99 9.63
N ASN A 472 17.37 -2.67 9.41
CA ASN A 472 18.06 -1.73 10.29
C ASN A 472 17.49 -1.79 11.72
N ASP A 473 16.18 -1.88 11.91
CA ASP A 473 15.56 -1.96 13.24
C ASP A 473 15.96 -3.23 13.99
N VAL A 474 16.11 -4.39 13.31
CA VAL A 474 16.75 -5.58 13.92
C VAL A 474 18.17 -5.26 14.40
N GLY A 475 18.95 -4.52 13.60
CA GLY A 475 20.27 -4.02 14.00
C GLY A 475 20.22 -3.13 15.23
N LYS A 476 19.26 -2.19 15.30
CA LYS A 476 19.05 -1.29 16.45
C LYS A 476 18.70 -2.07 17.72
N GLN A 477 17.66 -2.90 17.64
CA GLN A 477 17.10 -3.58 18.81
C GLN A 477 18.05 -4.64 19.39
N PHE A 478 18.81 -5.34 18.55
CA PHE A 478 19.57 -6.52 18.98
C PHE A 478 21.09 -6.39 18.85
N HIS A 479 21.60 -5.42 18.08
CA HIS A 479 23.03 -5.35 17.75
C HIS A 479 23.65 -3.94 17.92
N GLY A 480 22.90 -2.97 18.48
CA GLY A 480 23.42 -1.64 18.83
C GLY A 480 23.70 -0.73 17.64
N TYR A 481 23.10 -0.99 16.48
CA TYR A 481 23.20 -0.08 15.33
C TYR A 481 22.37 1.19 15.55
N ALA A 482 22.75 2.27 14.86
CA ALA A 482 21.97 3.49 14.82
C ALA A 482 20.79 3.36 13.85
N ASP A 483 19.79 4.24 13.99
CA ASP A 483 18.73 4.40 13.00
C ASP A 483 19.30 4.91 11.67
N LEU A 484 18.73 4.47 10.53
CA LEU A 484 19.19 4.93 9.21
C LEU A 484 19.20 6.46 9.10
N LEU A 485 18.26 7.15 9.75
CA LEU A 485 18.12 8.61 9.72
C LEU A 485 19.01 9.34 10.72
N ALA A 486 19.68 8.64 11.65
CA ALA A 486 20.45 9.27 12.72
C ALA A 486 21.57 10.19 12.19
N GLY A 487 22.20 9.82 11.07
CA GLY A 487 23.23 10.64 10.43
C GLY A 487 22.68 11.90 9.76
N ALA A 488 21.48 11.83 9.18
CA ALA A 488 20.84 12.96 8.50
C ALA A 488 20.16 13.93 9.47
N PHE A 489 19.75 13.45 10.65
CA PHE A 489 19.03 14.21 11.66
C PHE A 489 19.69 14.05 13.04
N PRO A 490 20.92 14.57 13.22
CA PRO A 490 21.63 14.45 14.48
C PRO A 490 20.85 15.11 15.62
N GLY A 491 20.69 14.38 16.73
CA GLY A 491 20.02 14.88 17.95
C GLY A 491 18.49 14.78 17.99
N ARG A 492 17.83 14.29 16.94
CA ARG A 492 16.35 14.29 16.84
C ARG A 492 15.66 12.96 17.19
N ASP A 493 16.40 11.96 17.66
CA ASP A 493 15.92 10.58 17.96
C ASP A 493 14.97 9.99 16.90
N PRO A 494 15.46 9.76 15.66
CA PRO A 494 14.60 9.34 14.56
C PRO A 494 14.24 7.85 14.63
N THR A 495 13.03 7.55 14.16
CA THR A 495 12.55 6.21 13.82
C THR A 495 12.31 6.15 12.31
N SER A 496 13.15 5.40 11.59
CA SER A 496 12.96 5.08 10.17
C SER A 496 11.72 4.21 9.96
N LEU A 497 10.83 4.60 9.05
CA LEU A 497 9.54 3.93 8.84
C LEU A 497 9.40 3.29 7.46
N LEU A 498 9.90 3.94 6.41
CA LEU A 498 9.86 3.42 5.04
C LEU A 498 11.03 3.95 4.21
N VAL A 499 11.42 3.19 3.19
CA VAL A 499 12.23 3.68 2.08
C VAL A 499 11.37 3.70 0.82
N TRP A 500 11.37 4.79 0.07
CA TRP A 500 10.79 4.81 -1.26
C TRP A 500 11.80 5.18 -2.34
N THR A 501 11.73 4.46 -3.46
CA THR A 501 12.67 4.62 -4.57
C THR A 501 11.92 5.02 -5.82
N LEU A 502 12.39 6.09 -6.46
CA LEU A 502 11.92 6.58 -7.75
C LEU A 502 12.85 6.11 -8.85
N LYS A 503 12.25 5.49 -9.87
CA LYS A 503 12.92 4.94 -11.04
C LYS A 503 12.33 5.57 -12.29
N ALA A 504 13.03 6.50 -12.94
CA ALA A 504 12.69 6.92 -14.30
C ALA A 504 13.18 5.86 -15.28
N LYS A 505 12.24 5.27 -16.03
CA LYS A 505 12.51 4.15 -16.93
C LYS A 505 11.37 3.97 -17.91
N THR A 506 11.66 3.42 -19.08
CA THR A 506 10.67 3.12 -20.13
C THR A 506 10.06 1.72 -20.05
N VAL A 507 10.67 0.80 -19.29
CA VAL A 507 10.22 -0.60 -19.14
C VAL A 507 9.68 -0.87 -17.74
N ALA A 508 8.48 -1.44 -17.66
CA ALA A 508 7.87 -1.74 -16.37
C ALA A 508 8.48 -2.99 -15.72
N ASP A 509 8.20 -3.21 -14.43
CA ASP A 509 8.64 -4.42 -13.73
C ASP A 509 8.15 -5.68 -14.47
N PRO A 510 8.95 -6.76 -14.50
CA PRO A 510 8.56 -8.00 -15.17
C PRO A 510 7.25 -8.56 -14.62
N ILE A 511 6.36 -9.06 -15.49
CA ILE A 511 5.04 -9.57 -15.09
C ILE A 511 5.13 -10.73 -14.10
N GLY A 512 6.11 -11.62 -14.24
CA GLY A 512 6.27 -12.74 -13.33
C GLY A 512 6.63 -12.31 -11.90
N ASN A 513 7.08 -11.07 -11.66
CA ASN A 513 7.18 -10.54 -10.29
C ASN A 513 5.82 -10.28 -9.67
N GLU A 514 4.77 -10.06 -10.46
CA GLU A 514 3.39 -9.94 -9.96
C GLU A 514 2.74 -11.31 -9.75
N GLU A 515 3.22 -12.36 -10.45
CA GLU A 515 2.67 -13.71 -10.32
C GLU A 515 2.70 -14.20 -8.85
N GLN A 516 3.73 -13.84 -8.08
CA GLN A 516 3.81 -14.16 -6.64
C GLN A 516 2.67 -13.56 -5.79
N LEU A 517 2.00 -12.53 -6.31
CA LEU A 517 0.86 -11.86 -5.67
C LEU A 517 -0.48 -12.45 -6.10
N MET A 518 -0.52 -13.25 -7.18
CA MET A 518 -1.76 -13.71 -7.80
C MET A 518 -1.87 -15.23 -7.85
N ASN A 519 -0.75 -15.95 -7.79
CA ASN A 519 -0.67 -17.40 -7.93
C ASN A 519 -0.12 -18.04 -6.64
N ALA A 520 -0.94 -18.88 -5.99
CA ALA A 520 -0.57 -19.58 -4.76
C ALA A 520 0.67 -20.46 -4.91
N SER A 521 0.86 -21.10 -6.07
CA SER A 521 2.03 -21.97 -6.34
C SER A 521 3.35 -21.20 -6.45
N ARG A 522 3.28 -19.87 -6.62
CA ARG A 522 4.42 -18.96 -6.81
C ARG A 522 4.55 -17.96 -5.66
N LYS A 523 3.70 -18.06 -4.63
CA LYS A 523 3.65 -17.15 -3.49
C LYS A 523 5.00 -17.11 -2.77
N GLY A 524 5.57 -15.90 -2.66
CA GLY A 524 6.79 -15.67 -1.90
C GLY A 524 6.57 -15.72 -0.38
N ALA A 525 7.64 -15.94 0.40
CA ALA A 525 7.54 -16.04 1.87
C ALA A 525 7.19 -14.71 2.58
N LEU A 526 7.31 -13.58 1.87
CA LEU A 526 7.18 -12.22 2.43
C LEU A 526 5.95 -11.46 1.92
N VAL A 527 5.13 -12.06 1.07
CA VAL A 527 3.99 -11.40 0.42
C VAL A 527 2.76 -12.28 0.49
N ASP A 528 1.59 -11.68 0.68
CA ASP A 528 0.32 -12.39 0.54
C ASP A 528 -0.17 -12.45 -0.90
N LEU A 529 -1.19 -13.28 -1.15
CA LEU A 529 -1.96 -13.23 -2.39
C LEU A 529 -2.94 -12.05 -2.33
N ARG A 530 -3.22 -11.42 -3.48
CA ARG A 530 -4.27 -10.42 -3.61
C ARG A 530 -5.59 -11.09 -3.30
N ALA A 531 -6.36 -10.49 -2.40
CA ALA A 531 -7.65 -11.03 -2.03
C ALA A 531 -8.69 -10.80 -3.15
N GLY A 532 -9.62 -11.73 -3.27
CA GLY A 532 -10.91 -11.47 -3.89
C GLY A 532 -11.83 -10.68 -2.95
N PRO A 533 -12.84 -9.97 -3.47
CA PRO A 533 -13.77 -9.19 -2.65
C PRO A 533 -14.42 -10.00 -1.53
N HIS A 534 -14.92 -11.20 -1.84
CA HIS A 534 -15.63 -12.09 -0.90
C HIS A 534 -14.78 -12.54 0.29
N GLU A 535 -13.46 -12.44 0.22
CA GLU A 535 -12.57 -12.91 1.29
C GLU A 535 -12.34 -11.85 2.38
N VAL A 536 -12.51 -10.56 2.04
CA VAL A 536 -12.16 -9.45 2.93
C VAL A 536 -13.19 -8.32 2.98
N VAL A 537 -14.20 -8.34 2.11
CA VAL A 537 -15.27 -7.35 2.06
C VAL A 537 -16.61 -8.04 2.29
N SER A 538 -17.38 -7.53 3.25
CA SER A 538 -18.75 -7.96 3.51
C SER A 538 -19.71 -6.78 3.51
N HIS A 539 -20.96 -7.02 3.15
CA HIS A 539 -22.05 -6.07 3.26
C HIS A 539 -23.01 -6.53 4.37
N LEU A 540 -23.39 -5.62 5.25
CA LEU A 540 -24.50 -5.87 6.16
C LEU A 540 -25.80 -5.58 5.41
N ARG A 541 -26.58 -6.61 5.12
CA ARG A 541 -27.89 -6.53 4.45
C ARG A 541 -28.92 -7.31 5.25
N SER A 542 -30.05 -6.68 5.55
CA SER A 542 -31.15 -7.31 6.31
C SER A 542 -30.68 -8.03 7.60
N GLY A 543 -29.74 -7.42 8.32
CA GLY A 543 -29.17 -7.96 9.56
C GLY A 543 -28.17 -9.11 9.37
N LYS A 544 -27.77 -9.45 8.15
CA LYS A 544 -26.80 -10.51 7.84
C LYS A 544 -25.58 -9.96 7.13
N LEU A 545 -24.41 -10.47 7.50
CA LEU A 545 -23.17 -10.20 6.78
C LEU A 545 -23.09 -11.11 5.56
N GLU A 546 -23.12 -10.51 4.39
CA GLU A 546 -22.98 -11.19 3.11
C GLU A 546 -21.62 -10.88 2.49
N PRO A 547 -20.82 -11.88 2.11
CA PRO A 547 -19.56 -11.65 1.42
C PRO A 547 -19.80 -10.97 0.07
N MET A 548 -19.00 -9.96 -0.24
CA MET A 548 -19.12 -9.24 -1.50
C MET A 548 -18.79 -10.14 -2.70
N ARG A 549 -19.70 -10.21 -3.68
CA ARG A 549 -19.51 -10.97 -4.92
C ARG A 549 -19.19 -12.46 -4.70
N ALA A 550 -19.96 -13.07 -3.81
CA ALA A 550 -20.12 -14.52 -3.72
C ALA A 550 -21.62 -14.84 -3.65
N ARG A 551 -22.15 -15.52 -4.67
CA ARG A 551 -23.58 -15.87 -4.79
C ARG A 551 -23.76 -17.11 -5.65
N ASP A 552 -24.61 -18.04 -5.22
CA ASP A 552 -24.98 -19.25 -5.98
C ASP A 552 -23.74 -19.98 -6.55
N GLU A 553 -22.77 -20.28 -5.68
CA GLU A 553 -21.44 -20.88 -5.97
C GLU A 553 -20.49 -20.03 -6.83
N ARG A 554 -20.97 -18.94 -7.46
CA ARG A 554 -20.15 -18.01 -8.22
C ARG A 554 -19.40 -17.07 -7.27
N VAL A 555 -18.08 -17.02 -7.43
CA VAL A 555 -17.22 -15.99 -6.84
C VAL A 555 -16.76 -14.99 -7.90
N ASN A 556 -16.39 -13.78 -7.46
CA ASN A 556 -15.89 -12.75 -8.36
C ASN A 556 -14.77 -13.28 -9.26
N THR A 557 -14.90 -13.04 -10.56
CA THR A 557 -13.78 -13.09 -11.51
C THR A 557 -13.69 -11.81 -12.34
N GLU A 558 -14.59 -10.85 -12.14
CA GLU A 558 -14.56 -9.56 -12.86
C GLU A 558 -13.35 -8.74 -12.39
N ARG A 559 -12.79 -7.95 -13.31
CA ARG A 559 -11.73 -7.00 -13.03
C ARG A 559 -12.31 -5.60 -12.89
N ALA A 560 -11.93 -4.87 -11.86
CA ALA A 560 -12.40 -3.50 -11.65
C ALA A 560 -11.94 -2.62 -12.81
N PHE A 561 -12.80 -1.74 -13.32
CA PHE A 561 -12.48 -0.90 -14.51
C PHE A 561 -11.99 -1.72 -15.74
N ALA A 562 -12.61 -2.88 -16.01
CA ALA A 562 -12.26 -3.72 -17.17
C ALA A 562 -12.57 -3.06 -18.53
N ASP A 563 -13.50 -2.10 -18.55
CA ASP A 563 -13.90 -1.31 -19.72
C ASP A 563 -12.78 -0.43 -20.30
N ALA A 564 -11.72 -0.15 -19.54
CA ALA A 564 -10.55 0.57 -20.04
C ALA A 564 -9.63 -0.27 -20.94
N ASP A 565 -9.86 -1.59 -21.01
CA ASP A 565 -9.19 -2.52 -21.94
C ASP A 565 -7.65 -2.53 -21.88
N ASN A 566 -7.05 -2.22 -20.71
CA ASN A 566 -5.60 -2.12 -20.54
C ASN A 566 -4.95 -3.42 -20.03
N PHE A 567 -5.28 -4.57 -20.64
CA PHE A 567 -4.73 -5.86 -20.23
C PHE A 567 -3.47 -6.23 -21.01
N VAL A 568 -2.55 -6.96 -20.36
CA VAL A 568 -1.30 -7.40 -20.99
C VAL A 568 -1.56 -8.52 -22.01
N THR A 569 -0.97 -8.37 -23.18
CA THR A 569 -0.85 -9.39 -24.24
C THR A 569 0.62 -9.61 -24.57
N ASP A 570 0.92 -10.65 -25.36
CA ASP A 570 2.21 -10.71 -26.05
C ASP A 570 2.25 -9.80 -27.30
N ALA A 571 3.37 -9.85 -28.03
CA ALA A 571 3.61 -9.03 -29.22
C ALA A 571 2.66 -9.36 -30.38
N GLU A 572 2.14 -10.59 -30.43
CA GLU A 572 1.18 -11.07 -31.42
C GLU A 572 -0.28 -10.81 -30.99
N GLY A 573 -0.50 -10.22 -29.82
CA GLY A 573 -1.83 -9.92 -29.29
C GLY A 573 -2.49 -11.10 -28.57
N ARG A 574 -1.76 -12.19 -28.31
CA ARG A 574 -2.27 -13.32 -27.53
C ARG A 574 -2.46 -12.90 -26.07
N GLU A 575 -3.65 -13.15 -25.56
CA GLU A 575 -3.99 -12.87 -24.18
C GLU A 575 -3.53 -13.97 -23.24
N ILE A 576 -3.30 -13.60 -21.97
CA ILE A 576 -3.25 -14.57 -20.87
C ILE A 576 -4.68 -15.07 -20.60
N PRO A 577 -4.97 -16.37 -20.74
CA PRO A 577 -6.26 -16.96 -20.39
C PRO A 577 -6.73 -16.55 -18.99
N GLY A 578 -7.98 -16.08 -18.88
CA GLY A 578 -8.58 -15.65 -17.61
C GLY A 578 -8.14 -14.26 -17.10
N ASN A 579 -7.20 -13.58 -17.77
CA ASN A 579 -6.68 -12.28 -17.29
C ASN A 579 -7.75 -11.19 -17.23
N ARG A 580 -8.58 -11.09 -18.28
CA ARG A 580 -9.75 -10.20 -18.32
C ARG A 580 -10.85 -10.55 -17.33
N GLY A 581 -10.85 -11.81 -16.86
CA GLY A 581 -11.90 -12.30 -16.01
C GLY A 581 -13.23 -12.49 -16.75
N SER A 582 -14.32 -12.60 -16.01
CA SER A 582 -15.68 -12.61 -16.57
C SER A 582 -16.55 -11.58 -15.86
N ALA A 583 -17.40 -10.89 -16.62
CA ALA A 583 -18.26 -9.84 -16.07
C ALA A 583 -19.16 -10.39 -14.95
N TRP A 584 -19.39 -9.58 -13.93
CA TRP A 584 -20.45 -9.86 -12.97
C TRP A 584 -21.81 -9.67 -13.68
N PRO A 585 -22.82 -10.53 -13.45
CA PRO A 585 -24.10 -10.42 -14.13
C PRO A 585 -24.68 -9.00 -14.02
N ALA A 586 -25.10 -8.42 -15.15
CA ALA A 586 -25.49 -7.02 -15.21
C ALA A 586 -26.62 -6.68 -14.24
N ALA A 587 -27.59 -7.59 -14.07
CA ALA A 587 -28.67 -7.44 -13.10
C ALA A 587 -28.13 -7.32 -11.66
N TRP A 588 -27.17 -8.17 -11.27
CA TRP A 588 -26.56 -8.15 -9.94
C TRP A 588 -25.67 -6.92 -9.74
N ARG A 589 -24.93 -6.52 -10.79
CA ARG A 589 -24.08 -5.32 -10.75
C ARG A 589 -24.91 -4.04 -10.56
N ALA A 590 -26.13 -4.00 -11.12
CA ALA A 590 -27.06 -2.88 -11.00
C ALA A 590 -27.90 -2.90 -9.72
N GLU A 591 -27.82 -3.96 -8.90
CA GLU A 591 -28.54 -4.04 -7.63
C GLU A 591 -28.14 -2.87 -6.73
N LYS A 592 -29.12 -2.37 -5.99
CA LYS A 592 -28.92 -1.37 -4.94
C LYS A 592 -28.93 -2.11 -3.60
N PRO A 593 -27.76 -2.27 -2.94
CA PRO A 593 -27.59 -3.14 -1.78
C PRO A 593 -28.55 -2.90 -0.60
N TRP A 594 -29.06 -1.67 -0.46
CA TRP A 594 -29.84 -1.20 0.68
C TRP A 594 -31.07 -0.36 0.26
N ALA A 595 -31.54 -0.50 -0.98
CA ALA A 595 -32.70 0.25 -1.47
C ALA A 595 -34.03 -0.41 -1.13
#